data_AF-G4ZEX7-F1
#
_entry.id   AF-G4ZEX7-F1
#
_cell.length_a   1.000
_cell.length_b   1.000
_cell.length_c   1.000
_cell.angle_alpha   90.00
_cell.angle_beta   90.00
_cell.angle_gamma   90.00
#
_symmetry.space_group_name_H-M   'P 1'
#
loop_
_entity.id
_entity.type
_entity.pdbx_description
1 polymer ?
#
loop_
_entity_poly.entity_id
_entity_poly.type
_entity_poly.pdbx_seq_one_letter_code
_entity_poly.pdbx_strand_id
1 'polypeptide(L)'
;PTSEVLELAESPLDLFLFFMPKKFWRKVAAESNRYFLQNVTTRVDRMYANQKTPGKNSRDEFMMREAKKDDIEAHEIIHVLGLLLARMLNPQRRCFRDYWSTERVGAVARGTFNDYMPRHRFEHIMANLQFTNN
;
A
#
# COMPACT_ATOMS: atom_id res chain seq x y z
N PRO A 1 31.00 -7.45 -4.57
CA PRO A 1 30.00 -7.07 -5.61
C PRO A 1 30.49 -7.51 -6.98
N THR A 2 29.59 -7.90 -7.90
CA THR A 2 29.95 -8.18 -9.31
C THR A 2 30.17 -6.86 -10.06
N SER A 3 30.89 -6.89 -11.19
CA SER A 3 31.14 -5.69 -12.01
C SER A 3 29.84 -5.00 -12.43
N GLU A 4 28.83 -5.78 -12.83
CA GLU A 4 27.49 -5.29 -13.18
C GLU A 4 26.81 -4.51 -12.03
N VAL A 5 27.00 -4.94 -10.78
CA VAL A 5 26.43 -4.25 -9.60
C VAL A 5 27.21 -2.97 -9.31
N LEU A 6 28.52 -2.95 -9.55
CA LEU A 6 29.36 -1.75 -9.35
C LEU A 6 28.99 -0.64 -10.33
N GLU A 7 28.64 -0.98 -11.57
CA GLU A 7 28.18 -0.02 -12.58
C GLU A 7 26.89 0.71 -12.19
N LEU A 8 26.06 0.09 -11.35
CA LEU A 8 24.78 0.65 -10.88
C LEU A 8 24.87 1.31 -9.50
N ALA A 9 26.04 1.29 -8.86
CA ALA A 9 26.20 1.70 -7.45
C ALA A 9 25.89 3.19 -7.20
N GLU A 10 26.11 4.04 -8.20
CA GLU A 10 25.85 5.49 -8.13
C GLU A 10 24.36 5.84 -8.18
N SER A 11 23.49 4.89 -8.54
CA SER A 11 22.04 5.08 -8.60
C SER A 11 21.34 4.13 -7.63
N PRO A 12 20.90 4.63 -6.46
CA PRO A 12 20.18 3.81 -5.48
C PRO A 12 18.92 3.15 -6.07
N LEU A 13 18.27 3.81 -7.03
CA LEU A 13 17.08 3.27 -7.69
C LEU A 13 17.44 2.15 -8.68
N ASP A 14 18.51 2.31 -9.46
CA ASP A 14 18.92 1.25 -10.39
C ASP A 14 19.47 0.04 -9.64
N LEU A 15 20.21 0.27 -8.55
CA LEU A 15 20.64 -0.79 -7.65
C LEU A 15 19.45 -1.53 -7.02
N PHE A 16 18.41 -0.81 -6.58
CA PHE A 16 17.18 -1.41 -6.08
C PHE A 16 16.49 -2.26 -7.15
N LEU A 17 16.35 -1.74 -8.37
CA LEU A 17 15.70 -2.44 -9.48
C LEU A 17 16.53 -3.59 -10.06
N PHE A 18 17.85 -3.59 -9.84
CA PHE A 18 18.71 -4.73 -10.13
C PHE A 18 18.32 -5.94 -9.27
N PHE A 19 18.17 -5.75 -7.94
CA PHE A 19 17.78 -6.83 -7.02
C PHE A 19 16.28 -7.14 -7.07
N MET A 20 15.44 -6.14 -7.34
CA MET A 20 13.99 -6.30 -7.41
C MET A 20 13.47 -5.77 -8.76
N PRO A 21 13.53 -6.58 -9.83
CA PRO A 21 13.25 -6.15 -11.19
C PRO A 21 11.81 -5.68 -11.41
N LYS A 22 11.60 -4.77 -12.38
CA LYS A 22 10.26 -4.29 -12.75
C LYS A 22 9.26 -5.42 -13.04
N LYS A 23 9.71 -6.53 -13.64
CA LYS A 23 8.87 -7.72 -13.91
C LYS A 23 8.35 -8.37 -12.63
N PHE A 24 9.14 -8.38 -11.56
CA PHE A 24 8.72 -8.88 -10.26
C PHE A 24 7.55 -8.06 -9.71
N TRP A 25 7.68 -6.73 -9.68
CA TRP A 25 6.61 -5.86 -9.17
C TRP A 25 5.31 -5.92 -9.98
N ARG A 26 5.40 -6.08 -11.30
CA ARG A 26 4.22 -6.34 -12.14
C ARG A 26 3.53 -7.64 -11.78
N LYS A 27 4.29 -8.70 -11.47
CA LYS A 27 3.73 -9.96 -11.00
C LYS A 27 3.06 -9.80 -9.64
N VAL A 28 3.71 -9.12 -8.68
CA VAL A 28 3.13 -8.86 -7.36
C VAL A 28 1.83 -8.07 -7.48
N ALA A 29 1.77 -7.04 -8.32
CA ALA A 29 0.53 -6.30 -8.60
C ALA A 29 -0.59 -7.21 -9.14
N ALA A 30 -0.28 -8.04 -10.14
CA ALA A 30 -1.25 -8.98 -10.71
C ALA A 30 -1.77 -9.98 -9.68
N GLU A 31 -0.89 -10.55 -8.85
CA GLU A 31 -1.28 -11.50 -7.80
C GLU A 31 -2.06 -10.82 -6.66
N SER A 32 -1.73 -9.56 -6.32
CA SER A 32 -2.45 -8.77 -5.32
C SER A 32 -3.88 -8.45 -5.77
N ASN A 33 -4.07 -8.08 -7.05
CA ASN A 33 -5.39 -7.85 -7.61
C ASN A 33 -6.20 -9.14 -7.73
N ARG A 34 -5.56 -10.26 -8.12
CA ARG A 34 -6.20 -11.58 -8.10
C ARG A 34 -6.68 -11.95 -6.70
N TYR A 35 -5.83 -11.79 -5.70
CA TYR A 35 -6.17 -12.06 -4.31
C TYR A 35 -7.35 -11.19 -3.85
N PHE A 36 -7.35 -9.90 -4.18
CA PHE A 36 -8.44 -8.99 -3.87
C PHE A 36 -9.77 -9.49 -4.44
N LEU A 37 -9.80 -9.83 -5.74
CA LEU A 37 -11.01 -10.31 -6.42
C LEU A 37 -11.50 -11.64 -5.85
N GLN A 38 -10.60 -12.57 -5.51
CA GLN A 38 -10.97 -13.85 -4.89
C GLN A 38 -11.60 -13.68 -3.50
N ASN A 39 -11.20 -12.64 -2.76
CA ASN A 39 -11.57 -12.46 -1.36
C ASN A 39 -12.58 -11.32 -1.12
N VAL A 40 -13.01 -10.60 -2.17
CA VAL A 40 -13.89 -9.44 -2.04
C VAL A 40 -15.22 -9.78 -1.36
N THR A 41 -15.83 -10.90 -1.72
CA THR A 41 -17.10 -11.36 -1.14
C THR A 41 -16.97 -11.62 0.36
N THR A 42 -15.95 -12.39 0.76
CA THR A 42 -15.66 -12.67 2.18
C THR A 42 -15.35 -11.40 2.96
N ARG A 43 -14.64 -10.45 2.34
CA ARG A 43 -14.37 -9.13 2.95
C ARG A 43 -15.66 -8.34 3.17
N VAL A 44 -16.54 -8.30 2.16
CA VAL A 44 -17.85 -7.63 2.24
C VAL A 44 -18.71 -8.24 3.34
N ASP A 45 -18.76 -9.57 3.46
CA ASP A 45 -19.52 -10.26 4.51
C ASP A 45 -19.03 -9.87 5.91
N ARG A 46 -17.70 -9.79 6.10
CA ARG A 46 -17.11 -9.31 7.36
C ARG A 46 -17.43 -7.83 7.63
N MET A 47 -17.39 -6.98 6.61
CA MET A 47 -17.74 -5.56 6.74
C MET A 47 -19.21 -5.38 7.14
N TYR A 48 -20.11 -6.18 6.55
CA TYR A 48 -21.53 -6.17 6.85
C TYR A 48 -21.83 -6.67 8.27
N ALA A 49 -21.18 -7.75 8.71
CA ALA A 49 -21.34 -8.30 10.05
C ALA A 49 -20.78 -7.39 11.15
N ASN A 50 -19.64 -6.72 10.90
CA ASN A 50 -18.92 -5.92 11.89
C ASN A 50 -19.34 -4.43 11.90
N GLN A 51 -20.54 -4.11 11.38
CA GLN A 51 -21.04 -2.74 11.42
C GLN A 51 -21.29 -2.30 12.86
N LYS A 52 -20.80 -1.10 13.21
CA LYS A 52 -21.07 -0.49 14.53
C LYS A 52 -22.56 -0.34 14.82
N THR A 53 -23.34 -0.06 13.79
CA THR A 53 -24.80 0.05 13.85
C THR A 53 -25.36 -1.01 12.92
N PRO A 54 -26.00 -2.07 13.44
CA PRO A 54 -26.59 -3.13 12.63
C PRO A 54 -27.53 -2.56 11.56
N GLY A 55 -27.38 -3.00 10.32
CA GLY A 55 -28.25 -2.59 9.20
C GLY A 55 -28.04 -1.17 8.67
N LYS A 56 -27.04 -0.42 9.15
CA LYS A 56 -26.78 0.96 8.67
C LYS A 56 -26.47 1.04 7.18
N ASN A 57 -25.69 0.08 6.68
CA ASN A 57 -25.42 -0.07 5.25
C ASN A 57 -25.79 -1.48 4.82
N SER A 58 -26.28 -1.61 3.60
CA SER A 58 -26.57 -2.91 3.00
C SER A 58 -25.29 -3.62 2.58
N ARG A 59 -25.39 -4.94 2.39
CA ARG A 59 -24.30 -5.74 1.84
C ARG A 59 -23.91 -5.26 0.43
N ASP A 60 -24.90 -4.87 -0.38
CA ASP A 60 -24.69 -4.41 -1.75
C ASP A 60 -23.98 -3.05 -1.80
N GLU A 61 -24.24 -2.16 -0.84
CA GLU A 61 -23.50 -0.90 -0.71
C GLU A 61 -22.01 -1.14 -0.40
N PHE A 62 -21.69 -2.12 0.44
CA PHE A 62 -20.30 -2.52 0.66
C PHE A 62 -19.67 -3.14 -0.59
N MET A 63 -20.40 -4.00 -1.29
CA MET A 63 -19.93 -4.62 -2.52
C MET A 63 -19.66 -3.56 -3.59
N MET A 64 -20.57 -2.60 -3.80
CA MET A 64 -20.37 -1.50 -4.75
C MET A 64 -19.17 -0.64 -4.37
N ARG A 65 -18.93 -0.41 -3.08
CA ARG A 65 -17.76 0.34 -2.61
C ARG A 65 -16.45 -0.40 -2.87
N GLU A 66 -16.40 -1.70 -2.59
CA GLU A 66 -15.20 -2.51 -2.87
C GLU A 66 -14.96 -2.63 -4.38
N ALA A 67 -16.00 -2.83 -5.19
CA ALA A 67 -15.90 -2.96 -6.64
C ALA A 67 -15.44 -1.68 -7.37
N LYS A 68 -15.60 -0.51 -6.73
CA LYS A 68 -15.12 0.79 -7.26
C LYS A 68 -13.63 1.04 -7.05
N LYS A 69 -12.91 0.15 -6.36
CA LYS A 69 -11.48 0.35 -6.13
C LYS A 69 -10.70 0.01 -7.39
N ASP A 70 -9.83 0.93 -7.79
CA ASP A 70 -8.92 0.72 -8.91
C ASP A 70 -7.93 -0.40 -8.62
N ASP A 71 -7.53 -1.11 -9.68
CA ASP A 71 -6.49 -2.12 -9.62
C ASP A 71 -5.19 -1.54 -9.03
N ILE A 72 -4.47 -2.35 -8.26
CA ILE A 72 -3.15 -2.02 -7.73
C ILE A 72 -2.14 -2.06 -8.87
N GLU A 73 -1.39 -0.98 -9.05
CA GLU A 73 -0.31 -0.91 -10.02
C GLU A 73 1.06 -1.20 -9.39
N ALA A 74 1.99 -1.72 -10.20
CA ALA A 74 3.34 -2.07 -9.76
C ALA A 74 4.09 -0.88 -9.14
N HIS A 75 3.89 0.33 -9.68
CA HIS A 75 4.56 1.52 -9.21
C HIS A 75 4.04 1.97 -7.83
N GLU A 76 2.78 1.70 -7.50
CA GLU A 76 2.20 1.99 -6.19
C GLU A 76 2.78 1.10 -5.10
N ILE A 77 3.10 -0.16 -5.41
CA ILE A 77 3.80 -1.06 -4.49
C ILE A 77 5.20 -0.51 -4.18
N ILE A 78 5.89 0.05 -5.18
CA ILE A 78 7.19 0.71 -4.98
C ILE A 78 7.02 1.96 -4.11
N HIS A 79 5.96 2.75 -4.28
CA HIS A 79 5.66 3.88 -3.39
C HIS A 79 5.43 3.42 -1.94
N VAL A 80 4.67 2.33 -1.72
CA VAL A 80 4.48 1.74 -0.38
C VAL A 80 5.83 1.40 0.26
N LEU A 81 6.74 0.76 -0.48
CA LEU A 81 8.08 0.46 -0.01
C LEU A 81 8.88 1.72 0.29
N GLY A 82 8.81 2.74 -0.57
CA GLY A 82 9.42 4.04 -0.33
C GLY A 82 8.94 4.69 0.98
N LEU A 83 7.64 4.62 1.28
CA LEU A 83 7.07 5.13 2.53
C LEU A 83 7.55 4.32 3.75
N LEU A 84 7.67 3.00 3.62
CA LEU A 84 8.23 2.14 4.68
C LEU A 84 9.72 2.44 4.93
N LEU A 85 10.51 2.61 3.86
CA LEU A 85 11.91 3.03 3.95
C LEU A 85 12.05 4.42 4.60
N ALA A 86 11.24 5.39 4.19
CA ALA A 86 11.23 6.73 4.78
C ALA A 86 10.92 6.69 6.28
N ARG A 87 9.98 5.85 6.71
CA ARG A 87 9.71 5.61 8.14
C ARG A 87 10.92 5.01 8.85
N MET A 88 11.62 4.04 8.24
CA MET A 88 12.78 3.41 8.85
C MET A 88 13.96 4.40 9.02
N LEU A 89 14.17 5.27 8.03
CA LEU A 89 15.24 6.28 8.05
C LEU A 89 14.94 7.45 8.99
N ASN A 90 13.67 7.86 9.08
CA ASN A 90 13.22 8.91 10.00
C ASN A 90 12.17 8.36 10.96
N PRO A 91 12.56 7.59 11.98
CA PRO A 91 11.63 6.99 12.93
C PRO A 91 10.96 8.08 13.77
N GLN A 92 9.73 8.41 13.43
CA GLN A 92 8.90 9.30 14.23
C GLN A 92 8.46 8.54 15.48
N ARG A 93 8.66 9.13 16.67
CA ARG A 93 8.28 8.55 17.97
C ARG A 93 6.77 8.34 18.16
N ARG A 94 5.95 8.74 17.18
CA ARG A 94 4.49 8.62 17.21
C ARG A 94 3.98 7.50 16.30
N CYS A 95 2.66 7.35 16.22
CA CYS A 95 2.02 6.29 15.45
C CYS A 95 2.38 6.42 13.95
N PHE A 96 2.47 5.29 13.24
CA PHE A 96 2.68 5.29 11.78
C PHE A 96 1.61 6.08 11.01
N ARG A 97 0.41 6.17 11.57
CA ARG A 97 -0.71 6.95 11.03
C ARG A 97 -0.40 8.45 10.94
N ASP A 98 0.47 8.97 11.79
CA ASP A 98 0.72 10.40 11.94
C ASP A 98 1.48 10.99 10.76
N TYR A 99 2.15 10.15 9.95
CA TYR A 99 2.74 10.58 8.68
C TYR A 99 1.69 11.01 7.64
N TRP A 100 0.42 10.66 7.84
CA TRP A 100 -0.73 11.17 7.07
C TRP A 100 -1.51 12.27 7.80
N SER A 101 -1.03 12.77 8.95
CA SER A 101 -1.65 13.91 9.62
C SER A 101 -1.59 15.14 8.73
N THR A 102 -2.74 15.75 8.47
CA THR A 102 -2.82 17.04 7.77
C THR A 102 -2.57 18.22 8.70
N GLU A 103 -2.68 18.00 10.01
CA GLU A 103 -2.58 19.03 11.03
C GLU A 103 -1.16 19.20 11.55
N ARG A 104 -0.81 20.46 11.82
CA ARG A 104 0.37 20.84 12.63
C ARG A 104 -0.09 20.99 14.07
N VAL A 105 0.61 20.40 15.01
CA VAL A 105 0.28 20.49 16.44
C VAL A 105 1.48 21.08 17.18
N GLY A 106 1.36 22.35 17.59
CA GLY A 106 2.46 23.11 18.21
C GLY A 106 3.68 23.18 17.29
N ALA A 107 4.84 22.75 17.78
CA ALA A 107 6.08 22.70 17.00
C ALA A 107 6.19 21.47 16.06
N VAL A 108 5.18 20.59 16.03
CA VAL A 108 5.20 19.37 15.19
C VAL A 108 4.64 19.68 13.81
N ALA A 109 5.45 19.43 12.78
CA ALA A 109 5.05 19.57 11.39
C ALA A 109 3.97 18.55 10.98
N ARG A 110 3.22 18.89 9.93
CA ARG A 110 2.26 17.97 9.30
C ARG A 110 3.00 16.79 8.66
N GLY A 111 2.31 15.66 8.54
CA GLY A 111 2.83 14.51 7.82
C GLY A 111 2.97 14.77 6.31
N THR A 112 3.90 14.09 5.67
CA THR A 112 4.23 14.25 4.24
C THR A 112 3.69 13.12 3.37
N PHE A 113 3.15 12.03 3.94
CA PHE A 113 2.81 10.86 3.14
C PHE A 113 1.62 11.09 2.22
N ASN A 114 0.72 12.03 2.55
CA ASN A 114 -0.39 12.41 1.65
C ASN A 114 0.11 12.97 0.31
N ASP A 115 1.33 13.51 0.24
CA ASP A 115 1.89 14.05 -1.00
C ASP A 115 2.31 12.93 -1.98
N TYR A 116 2.44 11.68 -1.49
CA TYR A 116 2.86 10.52 -2.28
C TYR A 116 1.76 9.46 -2.44
N MET A 117 1.01 9.17 -1.37
CA MET A 117 -0.06 8.19 -1.40
C MET A 117 -1.06 8.45 -0.27
N PRO A 118 -2.37 8.59 -0.55
CA PRO A 118 -3.39 8.70 0.48
C PRO A 118 -3.43 7.46 1.39
N ARG A 119 -3.71 7.65 2.69
CA ARG A 119 -3.67 6.54 3.66
C ARG A 119 -4.58 5.37 3.31
N HIS A 120 -5.79 5.65 2.82
CA HIS A 120 -6.74 4.59 2.46
C HIS A 120 -6.24 3.73 1.29
N ARG A 121 -5.47 4.31 0.36
CA ARG A 121 -4.84 3.58 -0.75
C ARG A 121 -3.69 2.72 -0.24
N PHE A 122 -2.84 3.27 0.63
CA PHE A 122 -1.79 2.50 1.31
C PHE A 122 -2.37 1.28 2.06
N GLU A 123 -3.43 1.49 2.84
CA GLU A 123 -4.09 0.41 3.59
C GLU A 123 -4.70 -0.64 2.67
N HIS A 124 -5.29 -0.22 1.54
CA HIS A 124 -5.81 -1.14 0.54
C HIS A 124 -4.70 -2.00 -0.09
N ILE A 125 -3.56 -1.40 -0.47
CA ILE A 125 -2.43 -2.14 -1.05
C ILE A 125 -1.85 -3.11 -0.02
N MET A 126 -1.55 -2.65 1.19
CA MET A 126 -1.00 -3.50 2.26
C MET A 126 -1.92 -4.67 2.62
N ALA A 127 -3.24 -4.47 2.62
CA ALA A 127 -4.22 -5.52 2.95
C ALA A 127 -4.42 -6.56 1.83
N ASN A 128 -3.90 -6.31 0.62
CA ASN A 128 -4.04 -7.20 -0.53
C ASN A 128 -2.69 -7.62 -1.11
N LEU A 129 -1.56 -7.21 -0.51
CA LEU A 129 -0.23 -7.45 -1.05
C LEU A 129 0.07 -8.96 -1.06
N GLN A 130 0.18 -9.53 -2.26
CA GLN A 130 0.36 -10.96 -2.46
C GLN A 130 1.46 -11.23 -3.50
N PHE A 131 2.39 -12.14 -3.17
CA PHE A 131 3.56 -12.45 -4.01
C PHE A 131 3.32 -13.66 -4.94
N THR A 132 2.39 -14.53 -4.58
CA THR A 132 2.10 -15.80 -5.27
C THR A 132 0.60 -16.08 -5.28
N ASN A 133 0.15 -16.80 -6.31
CA ASN A 133 -1.21 -17.35 -6.33
C ASN A 133 -1.35 -18.41 -5.24
N ASN A 134 -2.35 -18.28 -4.36
CA ASN A 134 -2.72 -19.32 -3.39
C ASN A 134 -3.72 -20.29 -4.01
#